data_AF-A0A545B717-F1
#
_entry.id   AF-A0A545B717-F1
#
_cell.length_a   1.000
_cell.length_b   1.000
_cell.length_c   1.000
_cell.angle_alpha   90.00
_cell.angle_beta   90.00
_cell.angle_gamma   90.00
#
_symmetry.space_group_name_H-M   'P 1'
#
loop_
_entity.id
_entity.type
_entity.pdbx_description
1 polymer ?
#
loop_
_entity_poly.entity_id
_entity_poly.type
_entity_poly.pdbx_seq_one_letter_code
_entity_poly.pdbx_strand_id
1 'polypeptide(L)'
;MFDHTQLAKMADLLVKIKCAFVLSINDTPEIREFFSAFAFDEASIKYSVASSGATDAHELIISTPPKRRPAVVRVGCRARRQLIQRLSGPVAV
;
A
#
# COMPACT_ATOMS: atom_id res chain seq x y z
N MET A 1 -15.70 -10.38 -24.40
CA MET A 1 -14.73 -11.34 -23.84
C MET A 1 -13.52 -10.53 -23.37
N PHE A 2 -12.98 -10.80 -22.18
CA PHE A 2 -11.73 -10.19 -21.72
C PHE A 2 -10.57 -11.10 -22.13
N ASP A 3 -9.67 -10.64 -23.00
CA ASP A 3 -8.52 -11.43 -23.46
C ASP A 3 -7.20 -10.98 -22.81
N HIS A 4 -6.13 -11.75 -23.05
CA HIS A 4 -4.80 -11.48 -22.49
C HIS A 4 -4.24 -10.12 -22.94
N THR A 5 -4.57 -9.66 -24.14
CA THR A 5 -4.10 -8.36 -24.65
C THR A 5 -4.77 -7.21 -23.91
N GLN A 6 -6.03 -7.39 -23.49
CA GLN A 6 -6.75 -6.41 -22.68
C GLN A 6 -6.22 -6.37 -21.25
N LEU A 7 -5.82 -7.51 -20.68
CA LEU A 7 -5.17 -7.57 -19.36
C LEU A 7 -3.82 -6.84 -19.35
N ALA A 8 -2.99 -7.05 -20.38
CA ALA A 8 -1.73 -6.32 -20.54
C ALA A 8 -1.97 -4.80 -20.66
N LYS A 9 -2.93 -4.37 -21.50
CA LYS A 9 -3.32 -2.95 -21.62
C LYS A 9 -3.83 -2.37 -20.29
N MET A 10 -4.55 -3.15 -19.51
CA MET A 10 -5.02 -2.74 -18.20
C MET A 10 -3.85 -2.51 -17.23
N ALA A 11 -2.87 -3.42 -17.20
CA ALA A 11 -1.66 -3.25 -16.40
C ALA A 11 -0.92 -1.94 -16.75
N ASP A 12 -0.73 -1.66 -18.05
CA ASP A 12 -0.11 -0.42 -18.53
C ASP A 12 -0.85 0.85 -18.09
N LEU A 13 -2.18 0.78 -18.01
CA LEU A 13 -3.01 1.88 -17.53
C LEU A 13 -2.90 2.04 -16.01
N LEU A 14 -2.96 0.93 -15.25
CA LEU A 14 -2.85 0.93 -13.79
C LEU A 14 -1.54 1.56 -13.30
N VAL A 15 -0.42 1.35 -14.02
CA VAL A 15 0.88 1.96 -13.70
C VAL A 15 0.83 3.49 -13.73
N LYS A 16 -0.05 4.07 -14.56
CA LYS A 16 -0.15 5.53 -14.75
C LYS A 16 -1.13 6.21 -13.79
N ILE A 17 -1.92 5.43 -13.04
CA ILE A 17 -2.94 5.99 -12.15
C ILE A 17 -2.28 6.63 -10.93
N LYS A 18 -2.66 7.87 -10.61
CA LYS A 18 -2.07 8.63 -9.49
C LYS A 18 -2.65 8.27 -8.12
N CYS A 19 -3.77 7.54 -8.13
CA CYS A 19 -4.55 7.11 -6.97
C CYS A 19 -4.16 5.71 -6.49
N ALA A 20 -4.58 5.34 -5.28
CA ALA A 20 -4.45 3.97 -4.80
C ALA A 20 -5.52 3.07 -5.45
N PHE A 21 -5.16 1.84 -5.79
CA PHE A 21 -6.09 0.83 -6.26
C PHE A 21 -5.87 -0.51 -5.54
N VAL A 22 -6.91 -1.34 -5.59
CA VAL A 22 -6.92 -2.75 -5.21
C VAL A 22 -7.63 -3.52 -6.33
N LEU A 23 -7.03 -4.61 -6.78
CA LEU A 23 -7.58 -5.51 -7.79
C LEU A 23 -7.49 -6.94 -7.26
N SER A 24 -8.62 -7.66 -7.23
CA SER A 24 -8.66 -9.10 -6.98
C SER A 24 -8.78 -9.82 -8.31
N ILE A 25 -7.93 -10.82 -8.54
CA ILE A 25 -7.93 -11.62 -9.77
C ILE A 25 -7.45 -13.04 -9.46
N ASN A 26 -7.86 -14.01 -10.29
CA ASN A 26 -7.38 -15.38 -10.18
C ASN A 26 -5.85 -15.44 -10.39
N ASP A 27 -5.20 -16.27 -9.61
CA ASP A 27 -3.77 -16.54 -9.71
C ASP A 27 -3.49 -17.47 -10.90
N THR A 28 -2.89 -16.90 -11.94
CA THR A 28 -2.32 -17.65 -13.06
C THR A 28 -0.93 -17.07 -13.37
N PRO A 29 -0.01 -17.87 -13.95
CA PRO A 29 1.33 -17.37 -14.28
C PRO A 29 1.28 -16.13 -15.19
N GLU A 30 0.33 -16.07 -16.12
CA GLU A 30 0.16 -14.93 -17.04
C GLU A 30 -0.24 -13.65 -16.30
N ILE A 31 -1.10 -13.75 -15.29
CA ILE A 31 -1.48 -12.60 -14.44
C ILE A 31 -0.27 -12.09 -13.65
N ARG A 32 0.55 -13.00 -13.10
CA ARG A 32 1.77 -12.61 -12.39
C ARG A 32 2.76 -11.90 -13.31
N GLU A 33 2.85 -12.31 -14.57
CA GLU A 33 3.67 -11.63 -15.58
C GLU A 33 3.16 -10.22 -15.88
N PHE A 34 1.87 -10.07 -16.21
CA PHE A 34 1.29 -8.76 -16.58
C PHE A 34 1.33 -7.73 -15.44
N PHE A 35 1.11 -8.16 -14.20
CA PHE A 35 1.02 -7.26 -13.04
C PHE A 35 2.29 -7.24 -12.19
N SER A 36 3.42 -7.75 -12.70
CA SER A 36 4.71 -7.85 -11.99
C SER A 36 5.26 -6.53 -11.43
N ALA A 37 4.76 -5.39 -11.91
CA ALA A 37 5.10 -4.06 -11.39
C ALA A 37 4.45 -3.70 -10.04
N PHE A 38 3.54 -4.53 -9.51
CA PHE A 38 2.75 -4.26 -8.31
C PHE A 38 3.05 -5.22 -7.16
N ALA A 39 2.58 -4.88 -5.96
CA ALA A 39 2.65 -5.78 -4.81
C ALA A 39 1.51 -6.81 -4.88
N PHE A 40 1.86 -8.07 -4.61
CA PHE A 40 0.94 -9.20 -4.58
C PHE A 40 0.74 -9.68 -3.14
N ASP A 41 -0.52 -9.82 -2.73
CA ASP A 41 -0.91 -10.58 -1.54
C ASP A 41 -1.70 -11.81 -2.00
N GLU A 42 -1.22 -13.00 -1.64
CA GLU A 42 -1.89 -14.26 -1.96
C GLU A 42 -3.06 -14.50 -0.99
N ALA A 43 -4.26 -14.68 -1.53
CA ALA A 43 -5.44 -15.07 -0.78
C ALA A 43 -5.87 -16.48 -1.22
N SER A 44 -5.77 -17.46 -0.31
CA SER A 44 -6.29 -18.80 -0.60
C SER A 44 -7.82 -18.79 -0.43
N ILE A 45 -8.55 -18.87 -1.54
CA ILE A 45 -10.01 -18.81 -1.56
C ILE A 45 -10.52 -20.02 -2.33
N LYS A 46 -11.29 -20.88 -1.66
CA LYS A 46 -11.87 -22.05 -2.31
C LYS A 46 -13.19 -21.68 -2.97
N TYR A 47 -13.23 -21.65 -4.31
CA TYR A 47 -14.49 -21.55 -5.04
C TYR A 47 -15.20 -22.92 -5.05
N SER A 48 -16.32 -23.04 -4.34
CA SER A 48 -17.21 -24.19 -4.47
C SER A 48 -18.30 -23.88 -5.50
N VAL A 49 -18.05 -24.20 -6.77
CA VAL A 49 -19.08 -24.10 -7.82
C VAL A 49 -19.25 -25.47 -8.49
N ALA A 50 -20.40 -26.10 -8.20
CA ALA A 50 -20.97 -27.30 -8.81
C ALA A 50 -20.54 -28.69 -8.27
N SER A 51 -21.52 -29.60 -8.37
CA SER A 51 -21.72 -30.88 -7.68
C SER A 51 -20.70 -32.01 -7.94
N SER A 52 -19.49 -31.73 -8.44
CA SER A 52 -18.54 -32.79 -8.86
C SER A 52 -17.05 -32.53 -8.57
N GLY A 53 -16.69 -31.58 -7.72
CA GLY A 53 -15.30 -31.42 -7.26
C GLY A 53 -14.95 -29.98 -6.97
N ALA A 54 -14.32 -29.73 -5.83
CA ALA A 54 -13.76 -28.43 -5.52
C ALA A 54 -12.49 -28.21 -6.34
N THR A 55 -12.46 -27.18 -7.18
CA THR A 55 -11.22 -26.73 -7.82
C THR A 55 -10.52 -25.80 -6.83
N ASP A 56 -9.31 -26.17 -6.42
CA ASP A 56 -8.45 -25.27 -5.66
C ASP A 56 -8.17 -24.05 -6.53
N ALA A 57 -8.69 -22.90 -6.11
CA ALA A 57 -8.45 -21.62 -6.74
C ALA A 57 -7.60 -20.78 -5.78
N HIS A 58 -6.67 -20.04 -6.36
CA HIS A 58 -5.83 -19.11 -5.64
C HIS A 58 -6.18 -17.72 -6.19
N GLU A 59 -6.44 -16.76 -5.30
CA GLU A 59 -6.66 -15.36 -5.70
C GLU A 59 -5.41 -14.53 -5.38
N LEU A 60 -5.12 -13.57 -6.24
CA LEU A 60 -4.10 -12.54 -6.06
C LEU A 60 -4.77 -11.20 -5.80
N ILE A 61 -4.43 -10.59 -4.67
CA ILE A 61 -4.75 -9.20 -4.37
C ILE A 61 -3.58 -8.34 -4.82
N ILE A 62 -3.81 -7.51 -5.83
CA ILE A 62 -2.83 -6.59 -6.41
C ILE A 62 -3.12 -5.19 -5.89
N SER A 63 -2.15 -4.56 -5.23
CA SER A 63 -2.35 -3.23 -4.64
C SER A 63 -1.22 -2.25 -4.95
N THR A 64 -1.56 -0.96 -4.91
CA THR A 64 -0.55 0.10 -4.94
C THR A 64 0.26 0.06 -3.64
N PRO A 65 1.61 0.04 -3.69
CA PRO A 65 2.41 0.11 -2.48
C PRO A 65 2.08 1.39 -1.71
N PRO A 66 2.00 1.35 -0.37
CA PRO A 66 1.61 2.50 0.43
C PRO A 66 2.57 3.66 0.16
N LYS A 67 2.04 4.79 -0.34
CA LYS A 67 2.81 6.04 -0.40
C LYS A 67 3.17 6.42 1.03
N ARG A 68 4.45 6.31 1.39
CA ARG A 68 4.95 6.74 2.70
C ARG A 68 4.54 8.19 2.89
N ARG A 69 3.71 8.47 3.90
CA ARG A 69 3.45 9.86 4.30
C ARG A 69 4.80 10.49 4.64
N PRO A 70 5.09 11.72 4.17
CA PRO A 70 6.31 12.39 4.58
C PRO A 70 6.33 12.46 6.11
N ALA A 71 7.47 12.12 6.72
CA ALA A 71 7.63 12.21 8.15
C ALA A 71 7.25 13.64 8.57
N VAL A 72 6.32 13.76 9.53
CA VAL A 72 5.96 15.05 10.10
C VAL A 72 7.21 15.62 10.74
N VAL A 73 7.85 16.60 10.09
CA VAL A 73 8.95 17.34 10.66
C VAL A 73 8.37 18.23 11.75
N ARG A 74 8.55 17.81 13.00
CA ARG A 74 8.23 18.64 14.16
C ARG A 74 9.23 19.80 14.20
N VAL A 75 8.82 20.97 13.71
CA VAL A 75 9.60 22.20 13.87
C VAL A 75 9.55 22.61 15.34
N GLY A 76 10.55 22.20 16.11
CA GLY A 76 10.70 22.63 17.50
C GLY A 76 11.16 24.08 17.58
N CYS A 77 10.30 24.97 18.06
CA CYS A 77 10.66 26.35 18.40
C CYS A 77 11.67 26.35 19.57
N ARG A 78 12.97 26.54 19.29
CA ARG A 78 14.07 26.55 20.28
C ARG A 78 14.12 27.81 21.17
N ALA A 79 13.18 28.74 21.08
CA ALA A 79 13.35 30.10 21.60
C ALA A 79 12.87 30.35 23.05
N ARG A 80 12.45 29.33 23.83
CA ARG A 80 11.83 29.56 25.16
C ARG A 80 12.56 28.96 26.37
N ARG A 81 13.85 28.61 26.27
CA ARG A 81 14.62 28.07 27.41
C ARG A 81 15.54 29.05 28.13
N GLN A 82 15.76 30.27 27.63
CA GLN A 82 16.75 31.19 28.25
C GLN A 82 16.18 32.21 29.26
N LEU A 83 14.86 32.32 29.44
CA LEU A 83 14.29 33.39 30.28
C LEU A 83 14.02 32.99 31.75
N ILE A 84 14.00 31.69 32.09
CA ILE A 84 13.64 31.25 33.46
C ILE A 84 14.86 31.21 34.41
N GLN A 85 16.10 31.22 33.91
CA GLN A 85 17.30 31.15 34.76
C GLN A 85 17.79 32.50 35.34
N ARG A 86 17.07 33.61 35.14
CA ARG A 86 17.47 34.94 35.64
C ARG A 86 16.68 35.44 36.86
N LEU A 87 15.69 34.70 37.35
CA LEU A 87 14.85 35.14 38.49
C LEU A 87 15.17 34.44 39.82
N SER A 88 16.21 33.60 39.86
CA SER A 88 16.69 32.93 41.08
C SER A 88 18.07 33.46 41.46
N GLY A 89 18.13 34.73 41.90
CA GLY A 89 19.27 35.28 42.64
C GLY A 89 19.01 35.19 44.15
N PRO A 90 20.05 35.03 44.99
CA PRO A 90 19.87 34.85 46.42
C PRO A 90 19.38 36.14 47.10
N VAL A 91 18.38 36.01 47.97
CA VAL A 91 18.00 37.06 48.94
C VAL A 91 19.10 37.07 50.00
N ALA A 92 19.93 38.11 49.97
CA ALA A 92 20.89 38.38 51.04
C ALA A 92 20.12 38.77 52.32
N VAL A 93 20.42 38.07 53.41
CA VAL A 93 20.02 38.40 54.79
C VAL A 93 21.26 38.92 55.52
#